data_AF-A0A2J0LHI6-F1
#
_entry.id   AF-A0A2J0LHI6-F1
#
_cell.length_a   1.000
_cell.length_b   1.000
_cell.length_c   1.000
_cell.angle_alpha   90.00
_cell.angle_beta   90.00
_cell.angle_gamma   90.00
#
_symmetry.space_group_name_H-M   'P 1'
#
loop_
_entity.id
_entity.type
_entity.pdbx_description
1 polymer ?
#
loop_
_entity_poly.entity_id
_entity_poly.type
_entity_poly.pdbx_seq_one_letter_code
_entity_poly.pdbx_strand_id
1 'polypeptide(L)'
;TTDYNLAQSAGLQGVEVLNIHELANIAKANFFTGEEMEVTLIKDGKEPGQAVAYLDDGTMIVVSHARELIGQRVNLTVTSVLQTASGKMIFADMIKKKI
;
A
#
# COMPACT_ATOMS: atom_id res chain seq x y z
N THR A 1 1.58 35.38 16.16
CA THR A 1 2.83 36.06 15.77
C THR A 1 3.94 35.05 15.92
N THR A 2 4.76 34.64 14.96
CA THR A 2 5.06 35.04 13.57
C THR A 2 6.13 33.99 13.19
N ASP A 3 5.82 33.10 12.25
CA ASP A 3 6.28 33.17 10.86
C ASP A 3 7.71 32.63 10.63
N TYR A 4 7.80 31.80 9.60
CA TYR A 4 8.81 31.85 8.53
C TYR A 4 10.14 31.06 8.64
N ASN A 5 10.18 30.05 7.75
CA ASN A 5 11.14 29.87 6.67
C ASN A 5 12.61 29.49 6.96
N LEU A 6 12.88 28.20 6.76
CA LEU A 6 13.63 27.65 5.61
C LEU A 6 14.91 28.36 5.15
N ALA A 7 16.06 27.75 5.46
CA ALA A 7 17.33 27.68 4.71
C ALA A 7 18.42 27.16 5.67
N GLN A 8 19.46 26.40 5.33
CA GLN A 8 19.99 25.81 4.11
C GLN A 8 21.28 25.09 4.58
N SER A 9 21.60 23.91 4.04
CA SER A 9 22.96 23.37 3.83
C SER A 9 24.03 23.51 4.93
N ALA A 10 24.40 22.38 5.54
CA ALA A 10 25.77 21.92 5.84
C ALA A 10 25.60 20.79 6.86
N GLY A 11 25.97 19.55 6.61
CA GLY A 11 27.23 19.15 6.06
C GLY A 11 27.86 18.22 7.09
N LEU A 12 28.02 16.97 6.67
CA LEU A 12 29.08 16.07 7.10
C LEU A 12 29.00 15.44 8.49
N GLN A 13 28.95 14.11 8.38
CA GLN A 13 29.67 13.15 9.19
C GLN A 13 29.03 12.76 10.52
N GLY A 14 28.56 11.51 10.50
CA GLY A 14 29.20 10.52 11.35
C GLY A 14 28.42 10.25 12.62
N VAL A 15 27.50 9.28 12.49
CA VAL A 15 26.97 8.50 13.61
C VAL A 15 26.13 9.34 14.58
N GLU A 16 24.91 9.67 14.18
CA GLU A 16 23.86 10.01 15.13
C GLU A 16 22.95 8.80 15.31
N VAL A 17 22.79 8.44 16.58
CA VAL A 17 21.92 7.39 17.10
C VAL A 17 20.53 7.55 16.48
N LEU A 18 20.25 6.76 15.44
CA LEU A 18 18.98 6.85 14.73
C LEU A 18 17.89 6.35 15.69
N ASN A 19 17.04 7.30 16.05
CA ASN A 19 15.99 7.17 17.04
C ASN A 19 15.16 5.90 16.77
N ILE A 20 15.26 4.93 17.67
CA ILE A 20 14.59 3.63 17.59
C ILE A 20 13.04 3.80 17.55
N HIS A 21 12.52 4.99 17.83
CA HIS A 21 11.10 5.31 17.65
C HIS A 21 10.68 5.56 16.20
N GLU A 22 11.56 6.05 15.31
CA GLU A 22 11.19 6.28 13.90
C GLU A 22 11.31 5.02 13.04
N LEU A 23 12.28 4.13 13.34
CA LEU A 23 12.39 2.82 12.69
C LEU A 23 11.23 1.88 13.01
N ALA A 24 10.71 1.92 14.23
CA ALA A 24 9.62 1.05 14.66
C ALA A 24 8.29 1.35 13.92
N ASN A 25 8.09 2.59 13.46
CA ASN A 25 6.89 2.98 12.71
C ASN A 25 6.99 2.76 11.20
N ILE A 26 8.20 2.58 10.64
CA ILE A 26 8.42 2.22 9.22
C ILE A 26 8.06 0.74 8.97
N ALA A 27 8.03 -0.08 10.02
CA ALA A 27 7.68 -1.50 9.95
C ALA A 27 6.17 -1.80 9.89
N LYS A 28 5.30 -0.78 9.86
CA LYS A 28 3.89 -0.96 9.47
C LYS A 28 3.84 -0.86 7.94
N ALA A 29 3.39 -1.92 7.26
CA ALA A 29 3.33 -2.00 5.81
C ALA A 29 2.58 -0.78 5.20
N ASN A 30 3.36 0.21 4.80
CA ASN A 30 2.87 1.42 4.18
C ASN A 30 2.83 1.19 2.68
N PHE A 31 1.75 0.60 2.19
CA PHE A 31 1.51 0.50 0.75
C PHE A 31 1.35 1.89 0.14
N PHE A 32 2.01 2.12 -0.99
CA PHE A 32 1.91 3.35 -1.76
C PHE A 32 1.22 3.10 -3.11
N THR A 33 0.54 4.12 -3.64
CA THR A 33 0.06 4.09 -5.03
C THR A 33 1.25 3.86 -5.98
N GLY A 34 1.09 2.95 -6.93
CA GLY A 34 2.12 2.53 -7.88
C GLY A 34 2.97 1.35 -7.40
N GLU A 35 2.83 0.94 -6.15
CA GLU A 35 3.54 -0.23 -5.62
C GLU A 35 2.96 -1.52 -6.21
N GLU A 36 3.84 -2.44 -6.59
CA GLU A 36 3.46 -3.76 -7.06
C GLU A 36 3.40 -4.75 -5.90
N MET A 37 2.39 -5.61 -5.91
CA MET A 37 2.25 -6.65 -4.89
C MET A 37 1.59 -7.90 -5.46
N GLU A 38 1.78 -9.02 -4.76
CA GLU A 38 1.20 -10.29 -5.13
C GLU A 38 0.24 -10.78 -4.03
N VAL A 39 -0.98 -11.14 -4.39
CA VAL A 39 -2.00 -11.60 -3.43
C VAL A 39 -2.77 -12.79 -3.98
N THR A 40 -3.37 -13.56 -3.08
CA THR A 40 -4.35 -14.59 -3.45
C THR A 40 -5.74 -14.00 -3.34
N LEU A 41 -6.51 -14.09 -4.43
CA LEU A 41 -7.89 -13.60 -4.46
C LEU A 41 -8.80 -14.60 -3.74
N ILE A 42 -9.57 -14.12 -2.78
CA ILE A 42 -10.30 -14.99 -1.85
C ILE A 42 -11.80 -15.06 -2.19
N LYS A 43 -12.40 -13.94 -2.59
CA LYS A 43 -13.85 -13.86 -2.84
C LYS A 43 -14.22 -12.74 -3.80
N ASP A 44 -15.48 -12.72 -4.23
CA ASP A 44 -16.07 -11.62 -5.00
C ASP A 44 -16.04 -10.30 -4.23
N GLY A 45 -15.81 -9.21 -4.96
CA GLY A 45 -15.96 -7.85 -4.46
C GLY A 45 -17.40 -7.34 -4.52
N LYS A 46 -17.57 -6.06 -4.17
CA LYS A 46 -18.88 -5.43 -4.12
C LYS A 46 -19.42 -5.14 -5.52
N GLU A 47 -18.56 -4.61 -6.39
CA GLU A 47 -18.94 -4.27 -7.76
C GLU A 47 -18.70 -5.45 -8.72
N PRO A 48 -19.50 -5.58 -9.81
CA PRO A 48 -19.30 -6.62 -10.80
C PRO A 48 -17.86 -6.65 -11.34
N GLY A 49 -17.27 -7.84 -11.37
CA GLY A 49 -15.90 -8.04 -11.86
C GLY A 49 -14.81 -7.77 -10.82
N GLN A 50 -15.15 -7.29 -9.62
CA GLN A 50 -14.19 -7.15 -8.53
C GLN A 50 -13.89 -8.48 -7.83
N ALA A 51 -12.68 -8.59 -7.31
CA ALA A 51 -12.28 -9.61 -6.34
C ALA A 51 -11.68 -8.95 -5.10
N VAL A 52 -11.67 -9.67 -3.99
CA VAL A 52 -11.12 -9.22 -2.71
C VAL A 52 -10.05 -10.17 -2.22
N ALA A 53 -8.96 -9.58 -1.75
CA ALA A 53 -7.92 -10.24 -0.96
C ALA A 53 -7.79 -9.55 0.40
N TYR A 54 -7.14 -10.24 1.33
CA TYR A 54 -6.82 -9.70 2.64
C TYR A 54 -5.33 -9.89 2.89
N LEU A 55 -4.72 -8.92 3.56
CA LEU A 55 -3.42 -9.10 4.18
C LEU A 55 -3.57 -9.73 5.57
N ASP A 56 -2.45 -10.20 6.11
CA ASP A 56 -2.40 -10.84 7.42
C ASP A 56 -2.84 -9.91 8.56
N ASP A 57 -2.71 -8.60 8.37
CA ASP A 57 -3.15 -7.57 9.32
C ASP A 57 -4.64 -7.19 9.19
N GLY A 58 -5.36 -7.84 8.27
CA GLY A 58 -6.78 -7.58 8.00
C GLY A 58 -7.06 -6.45 7.01
N THR A 59 -6.02 -5.80 6.45
CA THR A 59 -6.20 -4.81 5.39
C THR A 59 -6.88 -5.45 4.18
N MET A 60 -7.99 -4.84 3.74
CA MET A 60 -8.76 -5.34 2.61
C MET A 60 -8.22 -4.77 1.31
N ILE A 61 -7.96 -5.65 0.34
CA ILE A 61 -7.50 -5.29 -1.00
C ILE A 61 -8.62 -5.59 -1.98
N VAL A 62 -9.09 -4.57 -2.68
CA VAL A 62 -10.12 -4.66 -3.72
C VAL A 62 -9.45 -4.56 -5.08
N VAL A 63 -9.63 -5.59 -5.91
CA VAL A 63 -8.98 -5.70 -7.22
C VAL A 63 -10.00 -5.63 -8.34
N SER A 64 -9.81 -4.71 -9.29
CA SER A 64 -10.70 -4.57 -10.44
C SER A 64 -10.44 -5.66 -11.49
N HIS A 65 -11.50 -6.11 -12.18
CA HIS A 65 -11.45 -7.06 -13.29
C HIS A 65 -10.75 -8.40 -12.95
N ALA A 66 -10.86 -8.83 -11.69
CA ALA A 66 -10.12 -9.97 -11.17
C ALA A 66 -11.03 -11.11 -10.66
N ARG A 67 -12.35 -10.97 -10.82
CA ARG A 67 -13.34 -11.97 -10.38
C ARG A 67 -13.06 -13.39 -10.91
N GLU A 68 -12.71 -13.53 -12.18
CA GLU A 68 -12.44 -14.84 -12.79
C GLU A 68 -11.14 -15.49 -12.28
N LEU A 69 -10.33 -14.73 -11.56
CA LEU A 69 -9.06 -15.17 -10.99
C LEU A 69 -9.17 -15.48 -9.49
N ILE A 70 -10.39 -15.51 -8.92
CA ILE A 70 -10.60 -15.95 -7.53
C ILE A 70 -10.02 -17.36 -7.32
N GLY A 71 -9.30 -17.53 -6.21
CA GLY A 71 -8.53 -18.73 -5.88
C GLY A 71 -7.11 -18.74 -6.46
N GLN A 72 -6.78 -17.79 -7.35
CA GLN A 72 -5.45 -17.69 -7.95
C GLN A 72 -4.62 -16.60 -7.26
N ARG A 73 -3.30 -16.75 -7.39
CA ARG A 73 -2.30 -15.77 -6.95
C ARG A 73 -1.96 -14.85 -8.12
N VAL A 74 -2.09 -13.55 -7.91
CA VAL A 74 -2.03 -12.54 -8.98
C VAL A 74 -1.12 -11.37 -8.59
N ASN A 75 -0.41 -10.84 -9.59
CA ASN A 75 0.39 -9.62 -9.46
C ASN A 75 -0.46 -8.39 -9.79
N LEU A 76 -0.38 -7.41 -8.91
CA LEU A 76 -1.23 -6.23 -8.89
C LEU A 76 -0.38 -4.97 -8.74
N THR A 77 -0.91 -3.83 -9.17
CA THR A 77 -0.40 -2.50 -8.82
C THR A 77 -1.43 -1.77 -7.98
N VAL A 78 -1.01 -1.23 -6.84
CA VAL A 78 -1.85 -0.41 -5.96
C VAL A 78 -2.23 0.88 -6.70
N THR A 79 -3.53 1.13 -6.83
CA THR A 79 -4.05 2.36 -7.46
C THR A 79 -4.37 3.42 -6.40
N SER A 80 -4.91 3.02 -5.25
CA SER A 80 -5.17 3.95 -4.16
C SER A 80 -5.24 3.25 -2.80
N VAL A 81 -5.01 4.03 -1.75
CA VAL A 81 -5.11 3.57 -0.37
C VAL A 81 -6.10 4.47 0.36
N LEU A 82 -7.13 3.87 0.93
CA LEU A 82 -8.17 4.54 1.69
C LEU A 82 -8.06 4.14 3.16
N GLN A 83 -7.78 5.12 4.02
CA GLN A 83 -7.85 4.93 5.47
C GLN A 83 -9.25 5.33 5.95
N THR A 84 -9.92 4.41 6.64
CA THR A 84 -11.22 4.67 7.30
C THR A 84 -11.10 4.47 8.81
N ALA A 85 -12.12 4.88 9.56
CA ALA A 85 -12.20 4.62 11.00
C ALA A 85 -12.24 3.12 11.33
N SER A 86 -12.66 2.28 10.39
CA SER A 86 -12.77 0.82 10.56
C SER A 86 -11.54 0.06 10.08
N GLY A 87 -10.55 0.74 9.48
CA GLY A 87 -9.32 0.13 8.99
C GLY A 87 -8.85 0.70 7.65
N LYS A 88 -7.83 0.04 7.10
CA LYS A 88 -7.19 0.40 5.84
C LYS A 88 -7.79 -0.46 4.71
N MET A 89 -8.05 0.19 3.58
CA MET A 89 -8.50 -0.44 2.35
C MET A 89 -7.54 -0.05 1.22
N ILE A 90 -7.21 -0.99 0.36
CA ILE A 90 -6.32 -0.80 -0.77
C ILE A 90 -7.11 -1.14 -2.02
N PHE A 91 -7.01 -0.30 -3.04
CA PHE A 91 -7.52 -0.59 -4.37
C PHE A 91 -6.34 -0.88 -5.28
N ALA A 92 -6.47 -1.88 -6.14
CA ALA A 92 -5.42 -2.31 -7.02
C ALA A 92 -5.98 -2.80 -8.37
N ASP A 93 -5.13 -2.76 -9.39
CA ASP A 93 -5.43 -3.30 -10.71
C ASP A 93 -4.41 -4.38 -11.09
N MET A 94 -4.83 -5.33 -11.93
CA MET A 94 -3.96 -6.38 -12.45
C MET A 94 -2.81 -5.79 -13.28
N ILE A 95 -1.58 -6.27 -13.08
CA ILE A 95 -0.46 -5.89 -13.93
C ILE A 95 -0.66 -6.52 -15.31
N LYS A 96 -0.82 -5.68 -16.34
CA LYS A 96 -0.83 -6.15 -17.73
C LYS A 96 0.59 -6.54 -18.12
N LYS A 97 0.86 -7.83 -18.30
CA LYS A 97 2.07 -8.26 -19.00
C LYS A 97 2.02 -7.69 -20.43
N LYS A 98 2.90 -6.74 -20.74
CA LYS A 98 3.20 -6.40 -22.14
C LYS A 98 3.84 -7.64 -22.77
N ILE A 99 3.15 -8.20 -23.77
CA ILE A 99 3.69 -9.19 -24.69
C ILE A 99 4.61 -8.47 -25.69
#